data_AF-A0A812RAY1-F1
#
_entry.id   AF-A0A812RAY1-F1
#
_cell.length_a   1.000
_cell.length_b   1.000
_cell.length_c   1.000
_cell.angle_alpha   90.00
_cell.angle_beta   90.00
_cell.angle_gamma   90.00
#
_symmetry.space_group_name_H-M   'P 1'
#
loop_
_entity.id
_entity.type
_entity.pdbx_description
1 polymer ?
#
loop_
_entity_poly.entity_id
_entity_poly.type
_entity_poly.pdbx_seq_one_letter_code
_entity_poly.pdbx_strand_id
1 'polypeptide(L)'
;MAIGLQGVDRHLRFCVKILKASQLDDPRNTVRAVLNLTGGVLCWFLAFEWHTVRGLYTDSPSAFLRAVPAVAQRVWIIVVAATFLLLETDRIKSKATEKEAAQLRRGYTGSIVDATCSRAEDDQRIREEIGDKIEAVDYAIEVLMSAGMSTPTLREIASKGVSIQQAANPALALPMLMFGPFLAITVFTLVLDAIYLDSFWTWRLVPLRTLTSLERILMILLIRRSPRDEQCFDYLVIQKCAVVYLAVFTPSMFQCEMIGKLSYQKDSMWFVIPPVAYTTMFVFVLLGFRRTANLPCGLGPCLVQLFLARDPYVQLTAAAHCIRRKNTAPESSESSDSESGRSFA
;
A
#
# COMPACT_ATOMS: atom_id res chain seq x y z
N MET A 1 -26.58 -9.74 -30.82
CA MET A 1 -25.60 -10.63 -30.16
C MET A 1 -24.25 -10.72 -30.89
N ALA A 2 -24.15 -10.44 -32.20
CA ALA A 2 -22.88 -10.55 -32.96
C ALA A 2 -21.80 -9.49 -32.65
N ILE A 3 -22.15 -8.36 -32.02
CA ILE A 3 -21.19 -7.27 -31.71
C ILE A 3 -20.28 -7.62 -30.51
N GLY A 4 -20.65 -8.59 -29.66
CA GLY A 4 -19.86 -8.96 -28.49
C GLY A 4 -18.60 -9.78 -28.79
N LEU A 5 -18.64 -10.65 -29.82
CA LEU A 5 -17.58 -11.64 -30.06
C LEU A 5 -16.30 -11.04 -30.66
N GLN A 6 -16.40 -9.97 -31.46
CA GLN A 6 -15.21 -9.31 -32.03
C GLN A 6 -14.35 -8.58 -30.98
N GLY A 7 -14.96 -8.07 -29.90
CA GLY A 7 -14.23 -7.41 -28.81
C GLY A 7 -13.42 -8.40 -27.99
N VAL A 8 -13.99 -9.57 -27.72
CA VAL A 8 -13.37 -10.64 -26.92
C VAL A 8 -12.10 -11.18 -27.60
N ASP A 9 -12.12 -11.37 -28.91
CA ASP A 9 -10.98 -11.90 -29.67
C ASP A 9 -9.78 -10.92 -29.73
N ARG A 10 -10.02 -9.59 -29.77
CA ARG A 10 -8.94 -8.61 -29.65
C ARG A 10 -8.30 -8.63 -28.27
N HIS A 11 -9.11 -8.73 -27.21
CA HIS A 11 -8.62 -8.84 -25.84
C HIS A 11 -7.81 -10.12 -25.64
N LEU A 12 -8.29 -11.27 -26.11
CA LEU A 12 -7.56 -12.54 -26.04
C LEU A 12 -6.20 -12.47 -26.74
N ARG A 13 -6.14 -11.90 -27.96
CA ARG A 13 -4.87 -11.73 -28.68
C ARG A 13 -3.89 -10.80 -27.95
N PHE A 14 -4.39 -9.74 -27.30
CA PHE A 14 -3.57 -8.86 -26.46
C PHE A 14 -3.04 -9.60 -25.23
N CYS A 15 -3.89 -10.39 -24.56
CA CYS A 15 -3.52 -11.22 -23.42
C CYS A 15 -2.44 -12.25 -23.75
N VAL A 16 -2.57 -12.94 -24.89
CA VAL A 16 -1.58 -13.92 -25.36
C VAL A 16 -0.23 -13.25 -25.66
N LYS A 17 -0.23 -12.03 -26.21
CA LYS A 17 1.00 -11.27 -26.42
C LYS A 17 1.69 -10.91 -25.10
N ILE A 18 0.92 -10.49 -24.09
CA ILE A 18 1.44 -10.22 -22.74
C ILE A 18 2.03 -11.49 -22.11
N LEU A 19 1.31 -12.62 -22.22
CA LEU A 19 1.77 -13.91 -21.70
C LEU A 19 3.08 -14.37 -22.35
N LYS A 20 3.18 -14.28 -23.68
CA LYS A 20 4.42 -14.63 -24.41
C LYS A 20 5.59 -13.73 -24.01
N ALA A 21 5.35 -12.43 -23.84
CA ALA A 21 6.38 -11.51 -23.35
C ALA A 21 6.80 -11.81 -21.90
N SER A 22 5.91 -12.39 -21.08
CA SER A 22 6.20 -12.75 -19.68
C SER A 22 6.98 -14.05 -19.50
N GLN A 23 7.04 -14.93 -20.50
CA GLN A 23 7.72 -16.24 -20.39
C GLN A 23 9.25 -16.15 -20.38
N LEU A 24 9.83 -14.98 -20.67
CA LEU A 24 11.29 -14.75 -20.62
C LEU A 24 11.77 -14.23 -19.25
N ASP A 25 10.87 -14.01 -18.30
CA ASP A 25 11.17 -13.36 -17.01
C ASP A 25 10.96 -14.30 -15.80
N ASP A 26 11.41 -13.86 -14.62
CA ASP A 26 11.22 -14.50 -13.30
C ASP A 26 9.83 -15.17 -13.14
N PRO A 27 9.76 -16.47 -12.77
CA PRO A 27 8.50 -17.21 -12.63
C PRO A 27 7.49 -16.55 -11.70
N ARG A 28 7.94 -15.82 -10.66
CA ARG A 28 7.06 -15.10 -9.74
C ARG A 28 6.26 -14.02 -10.45
N ASN A 29 6.87 -13.36 -11.44
CA ASN A 29 6.22 -12.32 -12.22
C ASN A 29 5.21 -12.88 -13.21
N THR A 30 5.49 -14.06 -13.78
CA THR A 30 4.58 -14.76 -14.68
C THR A 30 3.31 -15.20 -13.95
N VAL A 31 3.45 -15.80 -12.76
CA VAL A 31 2.30 -16.20 -11.94
C VAL A 31 1.42 -14.99 -11.59
N ARG A 32 2.02 -13.86 -11.19
CA ARG A 32 1.28 -12.62 -10.90
C ARG A 32 0.52 -12.09 -12.12
N ALA A 33 1.17 -12.07 -13.29
CA ALA A 33 0.54 -11.63 -14.53
C ALA A 33 -0.65 -12.52 -14.92
N VAL A 34 -0.50 -13.85 -14.81
CA VAL A 34 -1.58 -14.82 -15.03
C VAL A 34 -2.73 -14.56 -14.07
N LEU A 35 -2.46 -14.45 -12.76
CA LEU A 35 -3.49 -14.23 -11.75
C LEU A 35 -4.25 -12.93 -11.97
N ASN A 36 -3.54 -11.83 -12.27
CA ASN A 36 -4.19 -10.55 -12.54
C ASN A 36 -5.08 -10.62 -13.78
N LEU A 37 -4.60 -11.27 -14.83
CA LEU A 37 -5.33 -11.42 -16.07
C LEU A 37 -6.57 -12.31 -15.90
N THR A 38 -6.41 -13.48 -15.30
CA THR A 38 -7.52 -14.41 -15.04
C THR A 38 -8.56 -13.77 -14.12
N GLY A 39 -8.13 -13.07 -13.07
CA GLY A 39 -9.02 -12.34 -12.18
C GLY A 39 -9.82 -11.25 -12.91
N GLY A 40 -9.15 -10.45 -13.75
CA GLY A 40 -9.82 -9.45 -14.58
C GLY A 40 -10.84 -10.05 -15.54
N VAL A 41 -10.49 -11.11 -16.26
CA VAL A 41 -11.40 -11.81 -17.19
C VAL A 41 -12.60 -12.41 -16.46
N LEU A 42 -12.37 -13.05 -15.30
CA LEU A 42 -13.43 -13.63 -14.49
C LEU A 42 -14.41 -12.55 -14.00
N CYS A 43 -13.90 -11.42 -13.49
CA CYS A 43 -14.76 -10.31 -13.07
C CYS A 43 -15.56 -9.73 -14.25
N TRP A 44 -14.96 -9.57 -15.43
CA TRP A 44 -15.71 -9.13 -16.60
C TRP A 44 -16.82 -10.11 -17.01
N PHE A 45 -16.51 -11.42 -17.02
CA PHE A 45 -17.51 -12.45 -17.27
C PHE A 45 -18.66 -12.38 -16.26
N LEU A 46 -18.36 -12.27 -14.97
CA LEU A 46 -19.35 -12.11 -13.92
C LEU A 46 -20.18 -10.82 -14.10
N ALA A 47 -19.60 -9.72 -14.57
CA ALA A 47 -20.35 -8.48 -14.78
C ALA A 47 -21.44 -8.62 -15.86
N PHE A 48 -21.20 -9.46 -16.88
CA PHE A 48 -22.13 -9.67 -17.99
C PHE A 48 -23.13 -10.80 -17.74
N GLU A 49 -22.66 -11.93 -17.21
CA GLU A 49 -23.46 -13.16 -17.09
C GLU A 49 -24.14 -13.33 -15.74
N TRP A 50 -23.73 -12.58 -14.71
CA TRP A 50 -24.35 -12.71 -13.40
C TRP A 50 -25.76 -12.10 -13.39
N HIS A 51 -26.74 -12.95 -13.66
CA HIS A 51 -28.13 -12.67 -13.36
C HIS A 51 -28.30 -12.63 -11.85
N THR A 52 -28.75 -11.47 -11.36
CA THR A 52 -28.95 -11.16 -9.93
C THR A 52 -29.63 -12.32 -9.21
N VAL A 53 -29.14 -12.68 -8.02
CA VAL A 53 -29.86 -13.56 -7.09
C VAL A 53 -31.13 -12.80 -6.66
N ARG A 54 -32.20 -12.93 -7.44
CA ARG A 54 -33.49 -12.22 -7.27
C ARG A 54 -34.31 -12.72 -6.08
N GLY A 55 -33.81 -13.70 -5.32
CA GLY A 55 -34.64 -14.56 -4.49
C GLY A 55 -35.06 -14.06 -3.10
N LEU A 56 -34.48 -12.98 -2.56
CA LEU A 56 -34.62 -12.68 -1.11
C LEU A 56 -35.35 -11.38 -0.75
N TYR A 57 -35.70 -10.52 -1.73
CA TYR A 57 -36.34 -9.21 -1.46
C TYR A 57 -37.55 -8.93 -2.37
N THR A 58 -38.42 -9.93 -2.57
CA THR A 58 -39.60 -9.79 -3.44
C THR A 58 -40.69 -8.87 -2.87
N ASP A 59 -40.67 -8.58 -1.56
CA ASP A 59 -41.84 -7.98 -0.89
C ASP A 59 -41.72 -6.46 -0.66
N SER A 60 -40.67 -5.81 -1.18
CA SER A 60 -40.51 -4.36 -1.06
C SER A 60 -41.30 -3.59 -2.16
N PRO A 61 -42.10 -2.57 -1.80
CA PRO A 61 -43.13 -2.01 -2.67
C PRO A 61 -42.64 -1.12 -3.82
N SER A 62 -41.38 -0.68 -3.85
CA SER A 62 -40.88 0.18 -4.94
C SER A 62 -39.93 -0.55 -5.90
N ALA A 63 -40.18 -0.42 -7.21
CA ALA A 63 -39.29 -0.93 -8.25
C ALA A 63 -37.86 -0.35 -8.15
N PHE A 64 -37.73 0.86 -7.60
CA PHE A 64 -36.45 1.53 -7.36
C PHE A 64 -35.59 0.77 -6.33
N LEU A 65 -36.15 0.42 -5.16
CA LEU A 65 -35.40 -0.30 -4.12
C LEU A 65 -34.98 -1.71 -4.56
N ARG A 66 -35.70 -2.31 -5.52
CA ARG A 66 -35.32 -3.59 -6.14
C ARG A 66 -34.14 -3.46 -7.12
N ALA A 67 -33.93 -2.29 -7.72
CA ALA A 67 -32.84 -2.05 -8.68
C ALA A 67 -31.49 -1.73 -8.00
N VAL A 68 -31.52 -1.12 -6.81
CA VAL A 68 -30.31 -0.68 -6.08
C VAL A 68 -29.32 -1.83 -5.84
N PRO A 69 -29.72 -3.03 -5.37
CA PRO A 69 -28.78 -4.13 -5.16
C PRO A 69 -28.12 -4.60 -6.46
N ALA A 70 -28.87 -4.63 -7.57
CA ALA A 70 -28.35 -5.05 -8.87
C ALA A 70 -27.31 -4.06 -9.43
N VAL A 71 -27.57 -2.76 -9.29
CA VAL A 71 -26.62 -1.71 -9.71
C VAL A 71 -25.38 -1.72 -8.83
N ALA A 72 -25.55 -1.80 -7.51
CA ALA A 72 -24.44 -1.86 -6.55
C ALA A 72 -23.53 -3.07 -6.83
N GLN A 73 -24.14 -4.24 -7.09
CA GLN A 73 -23.40 -5.44 -7.45
C GLN A 73 -22.57 -5.25 -8.73
N ARG A 74 -23.18 -4.71 -9.80
CA ARG A 74 -22.46 -4.46 -11.06
C ARG A 74 -21.32 -3.46 -10.89
N VAL A 75 -21.56 -2.38 -10.15
CA VAL A 75 -20.52 -1.40 -9.81
C VAL A 75 -19.36 -2.08 -9.08
N TRP A 76 -19.65 -2.93 -8.09
CA TRP A 76 -18.63 -3.66 -7.35
C TRP A 76 -17.79 -4.56 -8.27
N ILE A 77 -18.42 -5.33 -9.16
CA ILE A 77 -17.70 -6.20 -10.10
C ILE A 77 -16.79 -5.37 -11.02
N ILE A 78 -17.27 -4.24 -11.54
CA ILE A 78 -16.46 -3.33 -12.39
C ILE A 78 -15.26 -2.80 -11.61
N VAL A 79 -15.45 -2.43 -10.34
CA VAL A 79 -14.38 -1.94 -9.47
C VAL A 79 -13.32 -3.00 -9.22
N VAL A 80 -13.73 -4.26 -8.98
CA VAL A 80 -12.80 -5.38 -8.83
C VAL A 80 -12.06 -5.63 -10.15
N ALA A 81 -12.75 -5.62 -11.29
CA ALA A 81 -12.11 -5.75 -12.60
C ALA A 81 -11.06 -4.65 -12.86
N ALA A 82 -11.37 -3.40 -12.53
CA ALA A 82 -10.44 -2.27 -12.65
C ALA A 82 -9.22 -2.43 -11.72
N THR A 83 -9.39 -3.03 -10.55
CA THR A 83 -8.29 -3.31 -9.61
C THR A 83 -7.25 -4.24 -10.23
N PHE A 84 -7.68 -5.28 -10.95
CA PHE A 84 -6.75 -6.18 -11.65
C PHE A 84 -5.94 -5.48 -12.75
N LEU A 85 -6.55 -4.51 -13.44
CA LEU A 85 -5.82 -3.68 -14.42
C LEU A 85 -4.79 -2.77 -13.76
N LEU A 86 -5.13 -2.20 -12.60
CA LEU A 86 -4.20 -1.38 -11.82
C LEU A 86 -3.04 -2.22 -11.27
N LEU A 87 -3.31 -3.43 -10.78
CA LEU A 87 -2.27 -4.35 -10.29
C LEU A 87 -1.30 -4.75 -11.42
N GLU A 88 -1.78 -4.90 -12.65
CA GLU A 88 -0.92 -5.15 -13.81
C GLU A 88 -0.07 -3.92 -14.16
N THR A 89 -0.65 -2.73 -14.05
CA THR A 89 0.09 -1.47 -14.24
C THR A 89 1.23 -1.35 -13.22
N ASP A 90 0.97 -1.65 -11.95
CA ASP A 90 1.98 -1.66 -10.89
C ASP A 90 3.08 -2.70 -11.19
N ARG A 91 2.72 -3.87 -11.71
CA ARG A 91 3.68 -4.92 -12.09
C ARG A 91 4.62 -4.44 -13.21
N ILE A 92 4.07 -3.82 -14.25
CA ILE A 92 4.85 -3.30 -15.38
C ILE A 92 5.79 -2.19 -14.91
N LYS A 93 5.28 -1.25 -14.12
CA LYS A 93 6.07 -0.17 -13.53
C LYS A 93 7.22 -0.72 -12.67
N SER A 94 6.96 -1.73 -11.85
CA SER A 94 7.99 -2.40 -11.04
C SER A 94 9.14 -2.94 -11.88
N LYS A 95 8.81 -3.64 -12.97
CA LYS A 95 9.83 -4.19 -13.88
C LYS A 95 10.65 -3.10 -14.56
N ALA A 96 10.02 -2.00 -14.95
CA ALA A 96 10.74 -0.87 -15.55
C ALA A 96 11.75 -0.29 -14.56
N THR A 97 11.33 -0.04 -13.32
CA THR A 97 12.21 0.46 -12.25
C THR A 97 13.34 -0.50 -11.92
N GLU A 98 13.10 -1.82 -11.91
CA GLU A 98 14.16 -2.83 -11.71
C GLU A 98 15.20 -2.79 -12.83
N LYS A 99 14.78 -2.61 -14.09
CA LYS A 99 15.70 -2.49 -15.23
C LYS A 99 16.53 -1.21 -15.16
N GLU A 100 15.90 -0.07 -14.81
CA GLU A 100 16.60 1.20 -14.61
C GLU A 100 17.64 1.10 -13.49
N ALA A 101 17.27 0.49 -12.35
CA ALA A 101 18.20 0.25 -11.25
C ALA A 101 19.37 -0.66 -11.66
N ALA A 102 19.11 -1.70 -12.46
CA ALA A 102 20.17 -2.57 -12.98
C ALA A 102 21.10 -1.84 -13.98
N GLN A 103 20.58 -0.91 -14.77
CA GLN A 103 21.37 -0.07 -15.67
C GLN A 103 22.24 0.92 -14.90
N LEU A 104 21.70 1.57 -13.86
CA LEU A 104 22.46 2.50 -13.02
C LEU A 104 23.61 1.81 -12.26
N ARG A 105 23.43 0.55 -11.87
CA ARG A 105 24.48 -0.24 -11.22
C ARG A 105 25.56 -0.72 -12.18
N ARG A 106 25.30 -0.72 -13.49
CA ARG A 106 26.27 -1.22 -14.48
C ARG A 106 27.43 -0.25 -14.60
N GLY A 107 28.60 -0.65 -14.12
CA GLY A 107 29.82 0.15 -14.15
C GLY A 107 30.03 1.03 -12.93
N TYR A 108 29.11 1.03 -11.95
CA TYR A 108 29.37 1.65 -10.66
C TYR A 108 30.16 0.67 -9.77
N THR A 109 31.35 1.09 -9.33
CA THR A 109 32.28 0.28 -8.53
C THR A 109 32.07 0.41 -7.03
N GLY A 110 31.17 1.31 -6.59
CA GLY A 110 30.94 1.60 -5.17
C GLY A 110 31.46 2.97 -4.72
N SER A 111 32.23 3.67 -5.55
CA SER A 111 32.70 5.03 -5.24
C SER A 111 32.75 5.93 -6.47
N ILE A 112 32.51 7.22 -6.27
CA ILE A 112 32.71 8.27 -7.28
C ILE A 112 34.17 8.45 -7.65
N VAL A 113 35.12 7.99 -6.83
CA VAL A 113 36.55 8.16 -7.11
C VAL A 113 36.94 7.45 -8.41
N ASP A 114 36.30 6.30 -8.68
CA ASP A 114 36.50 5.50 -9.89
C ASP A 114 35.71 6.01 -11.10
N ALA A 115 34.86 7.03 -10.93
CA ALA A 115 34.08 7.58 -12.02
C ALA A 115 35.01 8.28 -13.02
N THR A 116 34.80 8.00 -14.31
CA THR A 116 35.55 8.63 -15.40
C THR A 116 34.69 9.65 -16.13
N CYS A 117 35.19 10.86 -16.35
CA CYS A 117 34.56 11.82 -17.25
C CYS A 117 35.19 11.79 -18.65
N SER A 118 34.40 12.16 -19.67
CA SER A 118 34.91 12.28 -21.05
C SER A 118 35.85 13.49 -21.24
N ARG A 119 35.81 14.46 -20.33
CA ARG A 119 36.63 15.67 -20.32
C ARG A 119 37.35 15.78 -18.99
N ALA A 120 38.68 15.86 -19.01
CA ALA A 120 39.50 15.96 -17.80
C ALA A 120 39.23 17.26 -17.01
N GLU A 121 38.93 18.37 -17.70
CA GLU A 121 38.58 19.64 -17.05
C GLU A 121 37.29 19.53 -16.22
N ASP A 122 36.29 18.80 -16.71
CA ASP A 122 35.03 18.57 -15.99
C ASP A 122 35.26 17.65 -14.79
N ASP A 123 36.08 16.60 -14.94
CA ASP A 123 36.47 15.70 -13.84
C ASP A 123 37.13 16.49 -12.70
N GLN A 124 38.11 17.34 -13.03
CA GLN A 124 38.80 18.16 -12.04
C GLN A 124 37.84 19.12 -11.33
N ARG A 125 36.99 19.86 -12.07
CA ARG A 125 36.03 20.80 -11.47
C ARG A 125 35.03 20.10 -10.56
N ILE A 126 34.50 18.95 -10.98
CA ILE A 126 33.54 18.16 -10.18
C ILE A 126 34.22 17.64 -8.91
N ARG A 127 35.45 17.11 -9.01
CA ARG A 127 36.21 16.64 -7.85
C ARG A 127 36.56 17.78 -6.89
N GLU A 128 36.93 18.94 -7.40
CA GLU A 128 37.17 20.15 -6.60
C GLU A 128 35.90 20.65 -5.89
N GLU A 129 34.75 20.64 -6.57
CA GLU A 129 33.46 21.03 -5.97
C GLU A 129 32.99 20.07 -4.87
N ILE A 130 33.21 18.76 -5.08
CA ILE A 130 32.90 17.73 -4.08
C ILE A 130 33.85 17.87 -2.88
N GLY A 131 35.14 18.10 -3.13
CA GLY A 131 36.17 18.32 -2.12
C GLY A 131 36.24 17.19 -1.10
N ASP A 132 36.00 17.52 0.18
CA ASP A 132 36.03 16.61 1.32
C ASP A 132 34.74 15.78 1.50
N LYS A 133 33.73 15.97 0.63
CA LYS A 133 32.40 15.34 0.76
C LYS A 133 32.25 14.02 0.00
N ILE A 134 33.36 13.40 -0.42
CA ILE A 134 33.35 12.17 -1.23
C ILE A 134 32.48 11.08 -0.58
N GLU A 135 32.71 10.79 0.71
CA GLU A 135 31.95 9.77 1.44
C GLU A 135 30.45 10.08 1.51
N ALA A 136 30.09 11.36 1.70
CA ALA A 136 28.70 11.80 1.76
C ALA A 136 27.99 11.68 0.40
N VAL A 137 28.73 11.89 -0.69
CA VAL A 137 28.23 11.70 -2.07
C VAL A 137 28.07 10.21 -2.36
N ASP A 138 29.06 9.38 -2.04
CA ASP A 138 29.00 7.92 -2.19
C ASP A 138 27.80 7.34 -1.43
N TYR A 139 27.62 7.74 -0.18
CA TYR A 139 26.46 7.34 0.61
C TYR A 139 25.13 7.80 -0.01
N ALA A 140 25.07 9.02 -0.56
CA ALA A 140 23.87 9.51 -1.23
C ALA A 140 23.55 8.71 -2.51
N ILE A 141 24.57 8.27 -3.25
CA ILE A 141 24.44 7.41 -4.44
C ILE A 141 24.00 6.00 -4.03
N GLU A 142 24.57 5.42 -2.97
CA GLU A 142 24.15 4.13 -2.43
C GLU A 142 22.66 4.15 -2.06
N VAL A 143 22.22 5.21 -1.36
CA VAL A 143 20.82 5.44 -1.02
C VAL A 143 19.96 5.59 -2.28
N LEU A 144 20.41 6.36 -3.27
CA LEU A 144 19.71 6.51 -4.57
C LEU A 144 19.52 5.16 -5.27
N MET A 145 20.57 4.35 -5.36
CA MET A 145 20.54 3.04 -6.02
C MET A 145 19.70 2.00 -5.25
N SER A 146 19.58 2.16 -3.94
CA SER A 146 18.81 1.24 -3.08
C SER A 146 17.33 1.60 -3.04
N ALA A 147 17.01 2.87 -2.79
CA ALA A 147 15.63 3.34 -2.68
C ALA A 147 15.00 3.70 -4.02
N GLY A 148 15.78 4.06 -5.03
CA GLY A 148 15.31 4.67 -6.28
C GLY A 148 15.12 6.19 -6.16
N MET A 149 15.46 6.79 -5.01
CA MET A 149 15.52 8.24 -4.79
C MET A 149 16.47 8.52 -3.62
N SER A 150 17.05 9.73 -3.57
CA SER A 150 17.90 10.15 -2.45
C SER A 150 17.35 11.44 -1.85
N THR A 151 16.78 11.34 -0.65
CA THR A 151 16.32 12.50 0.13
C THR A 151 17.05 12.54 1.48
N PRO A 152 17.15 13.72 2.13
CA PRO A 152 17.71 13.81 3.48
C PRO A 152 17.04 12.84 4.46
N THR A 153 15.70 12.70 4.38
CA THR A 153 14.93 11.76 5.21
C THR A 153 15.37 10.32 4.96
N LEU A 154 15.44 9.86 3.71
CA LEU A 154 15.89 8.49 3.42
C LEU A 154 17.32 8.21 3.87
N ARG A 155 18.21 9.20 3.73
CA ARG A 155 19.59 9.10 4.20
C ARG A 155 19.66 8.98 5.72
N GLU A 156 18.82 9.70 6.46
CA GLU A 156 18.67 9.59 7.91
C GLU A 156 18.10 8.22 8.33
N ILE A 157 17.17 7.66 7.55
CA ILE A 157 16.56 6.37 7.85
C ILE A 157 17.50 5.21 7.54
N ALA A 158 18.22 5.28 6.42
CA ALA A 158 19.24 4.31 6.07
C ALA A 158 20.40 4.30 7.07
N SER A 159 20.79 5.45 7.64
CA SER A 159 21.87 5.51 8.64
C SER A 159 21.46 4.89 9.98
N LYS A 160 20.16 4.75 10.22
CA LYS A 160 19.60 3.97 11.36
C LYS A 160 19.57 2.45 11.09
N GLY A 161 20.10 2.00 9.95
CA GLY A 161 20.15 0.59 9.55
C GLY A 161 18.84 0.03 9.02
N VAL A 162 17.88 0.90 8.67
CA VAL A 162 16.62 0.49 8.03
C VAL A 162 16.87 0.25 6.55
N SER A 163 16.45 -0.91 6.05
CA SER A 163 16.53 -1.21 4.63
C SER A 163 15.52 -0.39 3.85
N ILE A 164 16.03 0.53 3.03
CA ILE A 164 15.26 1.46 2.20
C ILE A 164 14.99 0.93 0.79
N GLN A 165 15.13 -0.39 0.57
CA GLN A 165 15.02 -0.98 -0.76
C GLN A 165 13.67 -0.66 -1.41
N GLN A 166 13.71 -0.08 -2.62
CA GLN A 166 12.53 0.27 -3.42
C GLN A 166 11.54 1.26 -2.77
N ALA A 167 11.99 2.07 -1.80
CA ALA A 167 11.13 3.07 -1.15
C ALA A 167 10.47 4.08 -2.11
N ALA A 168 11.08 4.33 -3.28
CA ALA A 168 10.54 5.23 -4.31
C ALA A 168 9.47 4.60 -5.22
N ASN A 169 9.16 3.30 -5.06
CA ASN A 169 8.24 2.58 -5.96
C ASN A 169 7.02 2.01 -5.24
N PRO A 170 6.10 2.87 -4.74
CA PRO A 170 4.86 2.41 -4.14
C PRO A 170 3.94 1.78 -5.19
N ALA A 171 3.20 0.74 -4.80
CA ALA A 171 2.13 0.20 -5.63
C ALA A 171 0.87 1.08 -5.45
N LEU A 172 0.30 1.54 -6.56
CA LEU A 172 -0.79 2.52 -6.55
C LEU A 172 -2.18 1.86 -6.60
N ALA A 173 -2.29 0.58 -6.97
CA ALA A 173 -3.56 -0.07 -7.20
C ALA A 173 -4.48 -0.06 -5.97
N LEU A 174 -3.97 -0.45 -4.80
CA LEU A 174 -4.78 -0.51 -3.58
C LEU A 174 -5.15 0.89 -3.05
N PRO A 175 -4.23 1.86 -2.93
CA PRO A 175 -4.62 3.23 -2.58
C PRO A 175 -5.66 3.83 -3.53
N MET A 176 -5.50 3.64 -4.84
CA MET A 176 -6.47 4.12 -5.84
C MET A 176 -7.85 3.47 -5.67
N LEU A 177 -7.90 2.17 -5.38
CA LEU A 177 -9.13 1.44 -5.09
C LEU A 177 -9.83 1.98 -3.82
N MET A 178 -9.05 2.20 -2.75
CA MET A 178 -9.57 2.66 -1.45
C MET A 178 -10.09 4.10 -1.50
N PHE A 179 -9.40 4.98 -2.24
CA PHE A 179 -9.75 6.40 -2.30
C PHE A 179 -10.68 6.80 -3.44
N GLY A 180 -10.70 6.06 -4.55
CA GLY A 180 -11.61 6.34 -5.65
C GLY A 180 -12.95 5.63 -5.46
N PRO A 181 -13.08 4.38 -5.95
CA PRO A 181 -14.35 3.66 -5.94
C PRO A 181 -15.00 3.49 -4.56
N PHE A 182 -14.24 3.10 -3.54
CA PHE A 182 -14.82 2.87 -2.21
C PHE A 182 -15.28 4.16 -1.54
N LEU A 183 -14.60 5.28 -1.76
CA LEU A 183 -15.06 6.58 -1.29
C LEU A 183 -16.36 6.97 -2.01
N ALA A 184 -16.40 6.84 -3.35
CA ALA A 184 -17.59 7.16 -4.14
C ALA A 184 -18.81 6.32 -3.71
N ILE A 185 -18.63 5.00 -3.51
CA ILE A 185 -19.69 4.12 -3.02
C ILE A 185 -20.13 4.51 -1.61
N THR A 186 -19.19 4.85 -0.71
CA THR A 186 -19.54 5.26 0.67
C THR A 186 -20.34 6.56 0.67
N VAL A 187 -19.92 7.56 -0.10
CA VAL A 187 -20.63 8.86 -0.19
C VAL A 187 -22.00 8.67 -0.83
N PHE A 188 -22.10 7.88 -1.90
CA PHE A 188 -23.37 7.60 -2.55
C PHE A 188 -24.35 6.89 -1.61
N THR A 189 -23.91 5.86 -0.91
CA THR A 189 -24.75 5.15 0.08
C THR A 189 -25.12 6.03 1.26
N LEU A 190 -24.23 6.90 1.73
CA LEU A 190 -24.52 7.89 2.77
C LEU A 190 -25.64 8.85 2.36
N VAL A 191 -25.61 9.33 1.11
CA VAL A 191 -26.65 10.23 0.56
C VAL A 191 -27.98 9.50 0.43
N LEU A 192 -28.00 8.28 -0.08
CA LEU A 192 -29.22 7.48 -0.18
C LEU A 192 -29.83 7.21 1.19
N ASP A 193 -29.01 6.81 2.17
CA ASP A 193 -29.48 6.53 3.52
C ASP A 193 -30.04 7.79 4.19
N ALA A 194 -29.41 8.95 3.99
CA ALA A 194 -29.89 10.23 4.53
C ALA A 194 -31.22 10.68 3.92
N ILE A 195 -31.49 10.39 2.64
CA ILE A 195 -32.70 10.81 1.94
C ILE A 195 -33.86 9.83 2.15
N TYR A 196 -33.57 8.52 2.11
CA TYR A 196 -34.62 7.49 1.96
C TYR A 196 -34.86 6.65 3.21
N LEU A 197 -33.94 6.62 4.18
CA LEU A 197 -34.06 5.74 5.36
C LEU A 197 -34.26 6.53 6.65
N ASP A 198 -35.51 6.77 7.02
CA ASP A 198 -35.87 7.33 8.33
C ASP A 198 -35.95 6.23 9.41
N SER A 199 -34.82 5.54 9.63
CA SER A 199 -34.72 4.51 10.67
C SER A 199 -33.80 4.99 11.80
N PHE A 200 -34.15 4.65 13.04
CA PHE A 200 -33.31 4.89 14.22
C PHE A 200 -31.88 4.35 14.05
N TRP A 201 -31.72 3.22 13.35
CA TRP A 201 -30.41 2.64 13.06
C TRP A 201 -29.58 3.48 12.08
N THR A 202 -30.23 4.12 11.11
CA THR A 202 -29.59 5.03 10.15
C THR A 202 -28.89 6.18 10.89
N TRP A 203 -29.58 6.80 11.85
CA TRP A 203 -29.04 7.90 12.64
C TRP A 203 -27.78 7.54 13.44
N ARG A 204 -27.63 6.27 13.85
CA ARG A 204 -26.40 5.81 14.53
C ARG A 204 -25.24 5.55 13.57
N LEU A 205 -25.52 5.11 12.34
CA LEU A 205 -24.50 4.72 11.36
C LEU A 205 -23.99 5.89 10.51
N VAL A 206 -24.84 6.89 10.26
CA VAL A 206 -24.49 8.08 9.47
C VAL A 206 -23.23 8.78 10.00
N PRO A 207 -23.06 9.05 11.31
CA PRO A 207 -21.84 9.68 11.83
C PRO A 207 -20.56 8.87 11.54
N LEU A 208 -20.61 7.55 11.72
CA LEU A 208 -19.46 6.68 11.45
C LEU A 208 -19.07 6.70 9.97
N ARG A 209 -20.04 6.63 9.06
CA ARG A 209 -19.78 6.70 7.62
C ARG A 209 -19.27 8.06 7.17
N THR A 210 -19.83 9.14 7.73
CA THR A 210 -19.35 10.50 7.52
C THR A 210 -17.90 10.65 7.99
N LEU A 211 -17.56 10.13 9.17
CA LEU A 211 -16.20 10.13 9.70
C LEU A 211 -15.22 9.42 8.76
N THR A 212 -15.53 8.19 8.32
CA THR A 212 -14.63 7.47 7.40
C THR A 212 -14.48 8.13 6.03
N SER A 213 -15.50 8.84 5.56
CA SER A 213 -15.43 9.60 4.30
C SER A 213 -14.55 10.82 4.46
N LEU A 214 -14.71 11.53 5.58
CA LEU A 214 -13.90 12.69 5.93
C LEU A 214 -12.43 12.30 6.10
N GLU A 215 -12.11 11.23 6.84
CA GLU A 215 -10.75 10.72 7.00
C GLU A 215 -10.09 10.42 5.64
N ARG A 216 -10.82 9.79 4.70
CA ARG A 216 -10.33 9.51 3.35
C ARG A 216 -10.05 10.78 2.55
N ILE A 217 -10.95 11.76 2.58
CA ILE A 217 -10.74 13.06 1.92
C ILE A 217 -9.52 13.76 2.53
N LEU A 218 -9.40 13.77 3.86
CA LEU A 218 -8.26 14.36 4.55
C LEU A 218 -6.95 13.66 4.19
N MET A 219 -6.92 12.32 4.14
CA MET A 219 -5.75 11.56 3.67
C MET A 219 -5.34 11.96 2.25
N ILE A 220 -6.28 12.06 1.31
CA ILE A 220 -5.99 12.49 -0.07
C ILE A 220 -5.37 13.90 -0.08
N LEU A 221 -5.90 14.82 0.73
CA LEU A 221 -5.38 16.19 0.84
C LEU A 221 -3.98 16.22 1.48
N LEU A 222 -3.74 15.41 2.51
CA LEU A 222 -2.44 15.29 3.19
C LEU A 222 -1.39 14.75 2.23
N ILE A 223 -1.66 13.63 1.56
CA ILE A 223 -0.76 13.03 0.57
C ILE A 223 -0.44 14.05 -0.52
N ARG A 224 -1.44 14.78 -1.04
CA ARG A 224 -1.20 15.80 -2.08
C ARG A 224 -0.33 16.96 -1.62
N ARG A 225 -0.33 17.31 -0.33
CA ARG A 225 0.49 18.39 0.23
C ARG A 225 1.87 17.93 0.70
N SER A 226 2.03 16.64 0.94
CA SER A 226 3.27 16.05 1.43
C SER A 226 4.37 16.04 0.35
N PRO A 227 5.67 16.16 0.69
CA PRO A 227 6.77 16.02 -0.26
C PRO A 227 6.80 14.63 -0.91
N ARG A 228 7.49 14.50 -2.06
CA ARG A 228 7.46 13.27 -2.88
C ARG A 228 7.89 12.00 -2.14
N ASP A 229 8.87 12.08 -1.23
CA ASP A 229 9.35 10.92 -0.48
C ASP A 229 8.36 10.46 0.59
N GLU A 230 7.76 11.42 1.30
CA GLU A 230 6.67 11.13 2.23
C GLU A 230 5.42 10.61 1.50
N GLN A 231 5.07 11.14 0.33
CA GLN A 231 4.00 10.58 -0.50
C GLN A 231 4.22 9.09 -0.81
N CYS A 232 5.44 8.71 -1.19
CA CYS A 232 5.78 7.31 -1.47
C CYS A 232 5.61 6.45 -0.22
N PHE A 233 6.06 6.95 0.93
CA PHE A 233 5.87 6.29 2.22
C PHE A 233 4.38 6.12 2.58
N ASP A 234 3.58 7.18 2.44
CA ASP A 234 2.15 7.16 2.74
C ASP A 234 1.41 6.13 1.88
N TYR A 235 1.73 6.05 0.58
CA TYR A 235 1.15 5.03 -0.29
C TYR A 235 1.53 3.60 0.15
N LEU A 236 2.77 3.37 0.61
CA LEU A 236 3.19 2.07 1.14
C LEU A 236 2.42 1.72 2.43
N VAL A 237 2.27 2.67 3.36
CA VAL A 237 1.47 2.50 4.57
C VAL A 237 0.04 2.10 4.22
N ILE A 238 -0.62 2.88 3.34
CA ILE A 238 -1.99 2.62 2.92
C ILE A 238 -2.12 1.27 2.24
N GLN A 239 -1.17 0.92 1.37
CA GLN A 239 -1.15 -0.37 0.70
C GLN A 239 -1.11 -1.54 1.70
N LYS A 240 -0.20 -1.50 2.69
CA LYS A 240 -0.06 -2.57 3.69
C LYS A 240 -1.28 -2.67 4.58
N CYS A 241 -1.76 -1.54 5.09
CA CYS A 241 -2.97 -1.49 5.89
C CYS A 241 -4.19 -1.97 5.08
N ALA A 242 -4.28 -1.66 3.79
CA ALA A 242 -5.36 -2.09 2.93
C ALA A 242 -5.33 -3.61 2.71
N VAL A 243 -4.14 -4.21 2.55
CA VAL A 243 -4.00 -5.68 2.49
C VAL A 243 -4.49 -6.32 3.78
N VAL A 244 -4.08 -5.82 4.95
CA VAL A 244 -4.54 -6.33 6.25
C VAL A 244 -6.05 -6.18 6.40
N TYR A 245 -6.59 -5.00 6.04
CA TYR A 245 -8.03 -4.74 6.05
C TYR A 245 -8.78 -5.74 5.17
N LEU A 246 -8.36 -5.95 3.92
CA LEU A 246 -9.01 -6.90 3.00
C LEU A 246 -8.89 -8.34 3.48
N ALA A 247 -7.76 -8.72 4.08
CA ALA A 247 -7.54 -10.05 4.64
C ALA A 247 -8.45 -10.35 5.85
N VAL A 248 -8.80 -9.35 6.64
CA VAL A 248 -9.75 -9.49 7.76
C VAL A 248 -11.20 -9.38 7.28
N PHE A 249 -11.47 -8.43 6.38
CA PHE A 249 -12.81 -8.11 5.90
C PHE A 249 -13.41 -9.22 5.03
N THR A 250 -12.64 -9.77 4.09
CA THR A 250 -13.16 -10.74 3.09
C THR A 250 -13.64 -12.06 3.71
N PRO A 251 -12.86 -12.75 4.58
CA PRO A 251 -13.31 -13.99 5.20
C PRO A 251 -14.50 -13.77 6.12
N SER A 252 -14.50 -12.64 6.83
CA SER A 252 -15.63 -12.26 7.68
C SER A 252 -16.91 -12.14 6.83
N MET A 253 -16.81 -11.55 5.62
CA MET A 253 -17.98 -11.27 4.77
C MET A 253 -18.54 -12.58 4.25
N PHE A 254 -17.62 -13.44 3.79
CA PHE A 254 -17.94 -14.79 3.36
C PHE A 254 -18.61 -15.61 4.48
N GLN A 255 -18.11 -15.54 5.72
CA GLN A 255 -18.73 -16.22 6.86
C GLN A 255 -20.16 -15.72 7.13
N CYS A 256 -20.40 -14.42 7.01
CA CYS A 256 -21.74 -13.86 7.21
C CYS A 256 -22.73 -14.30 6.14
N GLU A 257 -22.32 -14.34 4.87
CA GLU A 257 -23.15 -14.85 3.78
C GLU A 257 -23.44 -16.35 3.95
N MET A 258 -22.42 -17.15 4.27
CA MET A 258 -22.53 -18.61 4.36
C MET A 258 -23.40 -19.08 5.52
N ILE A 259 -23.42 -18.36 6.64
CA ILE A 259 -24.17 -18.80 7.82
C ILE A 259 -25.68 -18.59 7.64
N GLY A 260 -26.13 -17.76 6.67
CA GLY A 260 -27.53 -17.65 6.22
C GLY A 260 -28.59 -17.33 7.28
N LYS A 261 -28.18 -17.14 8.54
CA LYS A 261 -29.00 -17.05 9.75
C LYS A 261 -28.42 -16.03 10.75
N LEU A 262 -27.60 -15.09 10.31
CA LEU A 262 -27.18 -14.02 11.20
C LEU A 262 -28.38 -13.10 11.47
N SER A 263 -28.94 -13.26 12.66
CA SER A 263 -29.77 -12.26 13.32
C SER A 263 -29.09 -10.89 13.19
N TYR A 264 -29.86 -9.91 12.73
CA TYR A 264 -29.58 -8.47 12.58
C TYR A 264 -28.72 -7.85 13.70
N GLN A 265 -28.69 -8.47 14.88
CA GLN A 265 -27.94 -8.01 16.06
C GLN A 265 -26.42 -8.31 16.01
N LYS A 266 -25.96 -9.30 15.22
CA LYS A 266 -24.52 -9.58 15.04
C LYS A 266 -23.84 -8.70 13.98
N ASP A 267 -24.60 -7.84 13.30
CA ASP A 267 -24.07 -6.93 12.27
C ASP A 267 -23.28 -5.73 12.81
N SER A 268 -23.23 -5.54 14.15
CA SER A 268 -22.53 -4.38 14.73
C SER A 268 -21.01 -4.37 14.46
N MET A 269 -20.35 -5.53 14.36
CA MET A 269 -18.90 -5.57 14.12
C MET A 269 -18.53 -5.06 12.72
N TRP A 270 -19.43 -5.21 11.74
CA TRP A 270 -19.23 -4.76 10.36
C TRP A 270 -19.03 -3.26 10.23
N PHE A 271 -19.66 -2.50 11.10
CA PHE A 271 -19.57 -1.05 11.10
C PHE A 271 -18.33 -0.53 11.83
N VAL A 272 -17.66 -1.36 12.63
CA VAL A 272 -16.49 -0.96 13.43
C VAL A 272 -15.17 -1.23 12.71
N ILE A 273 -15.08 -2.32 11.94
CA ILE A 273 -13.83 -2.70 11.26
C ILE A 273 -13.34 -1.60 10.29
N PRO A 274 -14.18 -1.03 9.39
CA PRO A 274 -13.70 -0.03 8.45
C PRO A 274 -13.22 1.27 9.15
N PRO A 275 -13.96 1.88 10.09
CA PRO A 275 -13.45 3.04 10.84
C PRO A 275 -12.12 2.76 11.52
N VAL A 276 -11.97 1.63 12.23
CA VAL A 276 -10.70 1.30 12.89
C VAL A 276 -9.55 1.22 11.88
N ALA A 277 -9.78 0.59 10.72
CA ALA A 277 -8.77 0.49 9.67
C ALA A 277 -8.41 1.86 9.08
N TYR A 278 -9.39 2.71 8.75
CA TYR A 278 -9.16 4.04 8.17
C TYR A 278 -8.54 5.01 9.16
N THR A 279 -9.00 5.03 10.42
CA THR A 279 -8.39 5.83 11.47
C THR A 279 -6.93 5.40 11.69
N THR A 280 -6.63 4.10 11.68
CA THR A 280 -5.25 3.61 11.79
C THR A 280 -4.38 4.09 10.63
N MET A 281 -4.86 3.97 9.38
CA MET A 281 -4.17 4.51 8.20
C MET A 281 -3.93 6.01 8.34
N PHE A 282 -4.97 6.77 8.72
CA PHE A 282 -4.92 8.21 8.87
C PHE A 282 -3.90 8.64 9.93
N VAL A 283 -3.81 7.94 11.07
CA VAL A 283 -2.81 8.20 12.11
C VAL A 283 -1.39 8.02 11.57
N PHE A 284 -1.11 6.96 10.81
CA PHE A 284 0.22 6.76 10.22
C PHE A 284 0.56 7.80 9.15
N VAL A 285 -0.41 8.19 8.31
CA VAL A 285 -0.22 9.27 7.32
C VAL A 285 0.05 10.62 8.03
N LEU A 286 -0.63 10.91 9.15
CA LEU A 286 -0.38 12.12 9.94
C LEU A 286 0.99 12.12 10.64
N LEU A 287 1.47 10.94 11.06
CA LEU A 287 2.82 10.80 11.59
C LEU A 287 3.85 11.02 10.48
N GLY A 288 3.57 10.53 9.27
CA GLY A 288 4.49 10.61 8.15
C GLY A 288 5.77 9.81 8.39
N PHE A 289 6.68 9.86 7.43
CA PHE A 289 7.86 9.00 7.44
C PHE A 289 8.79 9.26 8.63
N ARG A 290 9.14 10.54 8.85
CA ARG A 290 10.11 10.94 9.87
C ARG A 290 9.64 10.68 11.29
N ARG A 291 8.37 10.98 11.61
CA ARG A 291 7.85 10.76 12.98
C ARG A 291 7.59 9.28 13.25
N THR A 292 7.15 8.52 12.25
CA THR A 292 7.01 7.06 12.39
C THR A 292 8.33 6.40 12.73
N ALA A 293 9.43 6.82 12.08
CA ALA A 293 10.77 6.31 12.39
C ALA A 293 11.27 6.66 13.80
N ASN A 294 10.80 7.78 14.36
CA ASN A 294 11.22 8.29 15.67
C ASN A 294 10.26 7.89 16.81
N LEU A 295 9.33 6.95 16.58
CA LEU A 295 8.46 6.45 17.63
C LEU A 295 9.28 5.81 18.78
N PRO A 296 8.89 6.03 20.04
CA PRO A 296 9.60 5.53 21.22
C PRO A 296 9.61 4.00 21.29
N CYS A 297 10.37 3.46 22.25
CA CYS A 297 10.48 2.02 22.52
C CYS A 297 11.13 1.18 21.40
N GLY A 298 11.86 1.82 20.48
CA GLY A 298 12.53 1.15 19.36
C GLY A 298 11.57 0.59 18.30
N LEU A 299 10.27 0.87 18.41
CA LEU A 299 9.26 0.38 17.46
C LEU A 299 9.31 1.13 16.12
N GLY A 300 9.78 2.37 16.12
CA GLY A 300 9.79 3.22 14.92
C GLY A 300 10.52 2.60 13.72
N PRO A 301 11.82 2.25 13.83
CA PRO A 301 12.56 1.60 12.76
C PRO A 301 11.92 0.29 12.28
N CYS A 302 11.32 -0.49 13.20
CA CYS A 302 10.67 -1.76 12.89
C CYS A 302 9.38 -1.57 12.10
N LEU A 303 8.56 -0.58 12.48
CA LEU A 303 7.34 -0.21 11.76
C LEU A 303 7.66 0.31 10.36
N VAL A 304 8.66 1.20 10.25
CA VAL A 304 9.13 1.67 8.95
C VAL A 304 9.63 0.50 8.10
N GLN A 305 10.43 -0.39 8.67
CA GLN A 305 10.92 -1.57 7.96
C GLN A 305 9.77 -2.47 7.49
N LEU A 306 8.72 -2.64 8.29
CA LEU A 306 7.52 -3.40 7.92
C LEU A 306 6.80 -2.77 6.71
N PHE A 307 6.69 -1.44 6.68
CA PHE A 307 6.05 -0.72 5.57
C PHE A 307 6.90 -0.74 4.30
N LEU A 308 8.22 -0.57 4.41
CA LEU A 308 9.15 -0.57 3.28
C LEU A 308 9.43 -1.98 2.73
N ALA A 309 9.38 -3.02 3.56
CA ALA A 309 9.71 -4.36 3.14
C ALA A 309 8.69 -4.90 2.11
N ARG A 310 9.16 -5.16 0.90
CA ARG A 310 8.33 -5.73 -0.17
C ARG A 310 8.26 -7.25 -0.11
N ASP A 311 9.34 -7.90 0.30
CA ASP A 311 9.41 -9.34 0.42
C ASP A 311 8.79 -9.80 1.76
N PRO A 312 7.79 -10.71 1.74
CA PRO A 312 7.22 -11.27 2.97
C PRO A 312 8.25 -11.96 3.86
N TYR A 313 9.31 -12.57 3.29
CA TYR A 313 10.38 -13.16 4.09
C TYR A 313 11.18 -12.10 4.84
N VAL A 314 11.47 -10.97 4.19
CA VAL A 314 12.17 -9.83 4.82
C VAL A 314 11.32 -9.20 5.92
N GLN A 315 10.00 -9.16 5.78
CA GLN A 315 9.10 -8.67 6.83
C GLN A 315 9.20 -9.54 8.10
N LEU A 316 9.19 -10.87 7.94
CA LEU A 316 9.28 -11.80 9.07
C LEU A 316 10.64 -11.72 9.76
N THR A 317 11.74 -11.65 9.00
CA THR A 317 13.08 -11.55 9.59
C THR A 317 13.33 -10.21 10.25
N ALA A 318 12.83 -9.11 9.67
CA ALA A 318 12.90 -7.78 10.29
C ALA A 318 12.17 -7.75 11.64
N ALA A 319 10.96 -8.31 11.71
CA ALA A 319 10.20 -8.40 12.95
C ALA A 319 10.96 -9.22 14.00
N ALA A 320 11.51 -10.38 13.61
CA ALA A 320 12.30 -11.22 14.50
C ALA A 320 13.57 -10.53 14.99
N HIS A 321 14.27 -9.79 14.12
CA HIS A 321 15.49 -9.08 14.46
C HIS A 321 15.23 -7.93 15.45
N CYS A 322 14.12 -7.21 15.28
CA CYS A 322 13.68 -6.18 16.22
C CYS A 322 13.42 -6.73 17.62
N ILE A 323 12.74 -7.89 17.70
CA ILE A 323 12.48 -8.58 18.97
C ILE A 323 13.81 -9.01 19.60
N ARG A 324 14.74 -9.56 18.81
CA ARG A 324 16.04 -10.02 19.31
C ARG A 324 16.90 -8.87 19.83
N ARG A 325 16.97 -7.75 19.11
CA ARG A 325 17.77 -6.57 19.51
C ARG A 325 17.30 -5.99 20.84
N LYS A 326 16.00 -6.03 21.12
CA LYS A 326 15.44 -5.57 22.41
C LYS A 326 15.91 -6.44 23.58
N ASN A 327 16.10 -7.74 23.37
CA ASN A 327 16.54 -8.67 24.41
C ASN A 327 18.05 -8.64 24.66
N THR A 328 18.84 -8.13 23.70
CA THR A 328 20.30 -8.02 23.81
C THR A 328 20.80 -6.62 24.11
N ALA A 329 19.91 -5.62 24.20
CA ALA A 329 20.30 -4.32 24.71
C ALA A 329 20.76 -4.56 26.16
N PRO A 330 22.06 -4.42 26.47
CA PRO A 330 22.54 -4.66 27.81
C PRO A 330 21.71 -3.77 28.71
N GLU A 331 21.04 -4.38 29.70
CA GLU A 331 20.55 -3.62 30.86
C GLU A 331 21.75 -2.79 31.26
N SER A 332 21.66 -1.48 31.01
CA SER A 332 22.66 -0.53 31.44
C SER A 332 22.77 -0.81 32.91
N SER A 333 23.83 -1.52 33.27
CA SER A 333 24.21 -1.83 34.63
C SER A 333 24.18 -0.49 35.30
N GLU A 334 23.10 -0.24 36.04
CA GLU A 334 23.02 0.83 37.02
C GLU A 334 24.23 0.54 37.89
N SER A 335 25.32 1.25 37.57
CA SER A 335 26.48 1.34 38.41
C SER A 335 25.91 1.90 39.69
N SER A 336 25.69 0.98 40.64
CA SER A 336 25.58 1.31 42.04
C SER A 336 26.83 2.12 42.35
N ASP A 337 26.69 3.44 42.28
CA ASP A 337 27.51 4.40 43.01
C ASP A 337 27.21 4.15 44.48
N SER A 338 27.70 3.01 44.99
CA SER A 338 27.94 2.84 46.40
C SER A 338 29.06 3.81 46.75
N GLU A 339 28.66 5.01 47.17
CA GLU A 339 29.08 5.63 48.42
C GLU A 339 30.21 4.83 49.12
N SER A 340 31.45 5.14 48.76
CA SER A 340 32.61 4.80 49.58
C SER A 340 33.34 6.10 49.86
N GLY A 341 32.86 6.80 50.88
CA GLY A 341 33.64 7.82 51.55
C GLY A 341 34.97 7.25 52.02
N ARG A 342 36.06 7.91 51.66
CA ARG A 342 37.32 7.87 52.42
C ARG A 342 37.91 9.26 52.47
N SER A 343 37.62 9.90 53.60
CA SER A 343 38.47 10.84 54.32
C SER A 343 39.95 10.47 54.17
N PHE A 344 40.79 11.45 53.81
CA PHE A 344 42.09 11.62 54.45
C PHE A 344 42.40 13.11 54.58
N ALA A 345 42.98 13.41 55.74
CA ALA A 345 43.32 14.71 56.30
C ALA A 345 44.57 15.34 55.69
#